data_AF-A0A0N4UMD5-F1
#
_entry.id   AF-A0A0N4UMD5-F1
#
_cell.length_a   1.000
_cell.length_b   1.000
_cell.length_c   1.000
_cell.angle_alpha   90.00
_cell.angle_beta   90.00
_cell.angle_gamma   90.00
#
_symmetry.space_group_name_H-M   'P 1'
#
loop_
_entity.id
_entity.type
_entity.pdbx_description
1 polymer ?
#
loop_
_entity_poly.entity_id
_entity_poly.type
_entity_poly.pdbx_seq_one_letter_code
_entity_poly.pdbx_strand_id
1 'polypeptide(L)'
;MTSKPKQVSESTEHSDDEQQSDSLSNDLVVTKYATAADIVNFALKEIIKEVKSGVEVGFLCDLGNKIIEDRVSKIFKKEKELQKGIAMPTCISVDNCICHYSPLRSDPPVCLKDGQMVKIDLGAHVDGFVANVAHTVVVGATHDNKVVGNKANVMLASYHAMEVVLRMLRPGLYKNFQITDMIDRIAAVYSVKPIENVLSHQLEKNKIDGGKEIIQNPGEKQKELPKCTFEKHEAYAIDIMMSTGDGRARPQDARTTVYKKAEDIYSLKMKTARIFYSQATNKYGSMPFTLRSFEDEKQAKLGVVECERHGLLRPYQVLYERDGEYVAQFKCTALIMPNGILKITGLPLDMDLIESDVKIIDPEINALLTASLKPKKKKNGGEKKADDKSAISNEENETKINTNKQLNTPNAGKDKGEKSSIADHANNKTAKKKNENEKKEDMKEVVRREERAK
;
A
#
# COMPACT_ATOMS: atom_id res chain seq x y z
N MET A 1 56.08 9.57 31.13
CA MET A 1 56.06 8.32 30.34
C MET A 1 54.75 8.30 29.57
N THR A 2 54.84 8.51 28.25
CA THR A 2 53.71 8.77 27.34
C THR A 2 52.86 7.53 27.10
N SER A 3 51.60 7.58 27.53
CA SER A 3 50.55 6.62 27.18
C SER A 3 50.02 6.92 25.77
N LYS A 4 50.15 5.95 24.87
CA LYS A 4 49.52 5.99 23.53
C LYS A 4 47.99 5.86 23.65
N PRO A 5 47.21 6.53 22.79
CA PRO A 5 45.77 6.32 22.71
C PRO A 5 45.48 4.99 22.01
N LYS A 6 44.58 4.18 22.59
CA LYS A 6 44.01 2.99 21.94
C LYS A 6 43.14 3.45 20.77
N GLN A 7 43.49 3.00 19.56
CA GLN A 7 42.59 3.01 18.42
C GLN A 7 41.38 2.11 18.72
N VAL A 8 40.19 2.67 18.57
CA VAL A 8 38.93 1.93 18.49
C VAL A 8 38.74 1.59 17.01
N SER A 9 38.90 0.33 16.66
CA SER A 9 38.56 -0.23 15.36
C SER A 9 37.74 -1.51 15.58
N GLU A 10 36.48 -1.32 15.94
CA GLU A 10 35.45 -2.38 16.05
C GLU A 10 34.11 -1.65 15.92
N SER A 11 33.55 -1.56 14.71
CA SER A 11 32.13 -1.16 14.50
C SER A 11 31.61 -1.33 13.07
N THR A 12 32.43 -1.65 12.07
CA THR A 12 31.94 -1.78 10.68
C THR A 12 31.53 -3.19 10.28
N GLU A 13 32.10 -4.25 10.86
CA GLU A 13 31.73 -5.63 10.48
C GLU A 13 30.38 -6.07 11.05
N HIS A 14 30.01 -5.60 12.25
CA HIS A 14 28.73 -5.97 12.86
C HIS A 14 27.50 -5.34 12.19
N SER A 15 27.62 -4.15 11.58
CA SER A 15 26.48 -3.47 10.97
C SER A 15 26.03 -4.12 9.66
N ASP A 16 26.98 -4.59 8.86
CA ASP A 16 26.69 -5.13 7.52
C ASP A 16 26.06 -6.53 7.63
N ASP A 17 26.54 -7.38 8.55
CA ASP A 17 25.96 -8.69 8.83
C ASP A 17 24.54 -8.59 9.40
N GLU A 18 24.28 -7.65 10.33
CA GLU A 18 22.92 -7.40 10.85
C GLU A 18 21.99 -6.88 9.75
N GLN A 19 22.43 -5.92 8.93
CA GLN A 19 21.62 -5.40 7.81
C GLN A 19 21.32 -6.48 6.77
N GLN A 20 22.27 -7.37 6.49
CA GLN A 20 22.05 -8.48 5.58
C GLN A 20 21.10 -9.54 6.17
N SER A 21 21.12 -9.72 7.49
CA SER A 21 20.19 -10.64 8.19
C SER A 21 18.73 -10.17 8.13
N ASP A 22 18.50 -8.85 8.12
CA ASP A 22 17.18 -8.22 8.10
C ASP A 22 16.66 -7.91 6.69
N SER A 23 17.48 -8.14 5.65
CA SER A 23 17.12 -7.94 4.26
C SER A 23 16.12 -8.99 3.75
N LEU A 24 15.27 -8.61 2.78
CA LEU A 24 14.40 -9.54 2.03
C LEU A 24 15.16 -10.57 1.17
N SER A 25 16.50 -10.49 1.09
CA SER A 25 17.31 -11.59 0.56
C SER A 25 17.34 -12.82 1.48
N ASN A 26 16.94 -12.67 2.74
CA ASN A 26 16.80 -13.76 3.71
C ASN A 26 15.37 -14.32 3.67
N ASP A 27 15.22 -15.61 3.37
CA ASP A 27 13.92 -16.30 3.30
C ASP A 27 13.13 -16.23 4.62
N LEU A 28 13.81 -16.15 5.77
CA LEU A 28 13.15 -16.00 7.06
C LEU A 28 12.46 -14.63 7.19
N VAL A 29 13.06 -13.56 6.65
CA VAL A 29 12.46 -12.22 6.63
C VAL A 29 11.21 -12.22 5.77
N VAL A 30 11.29 -12.83 4.58
CA VAL A 30 10.11 -13.01 3.69
C VAL A 30 9.00 -13.78 4.42
N THR A 31 9.37 -14.84 5.15
CA THR A 31 8.43 -15.64 5.94
C THR A 31 7.76 -14.83 7.06
N LYS A 32 8.50 -13.95 7.74
CA LYS A 32 7.96 -13.07 8.79
C LYS A 32 6.96 -12.07 8.20
N TYR A 33 7.29 -11.43 7.07
CA TYR A 33 6.35 -10.57 6.33
C TYR A 33 5.09 -11.34 5.88
N ALA A 34 5.26 -12.51 5.28
CA ALA A 34 4.14 -13.33 4.83
C ALA A 34 3.24 -13.76 6.01
N THR A 35 3.84 -14.12 7.14
CA THR A 35 3.09 -14.48 8.35
C THR A 35 2.28 -13.30 8.89
N ALA A 36 2.88 -12.09 8.96
CA ALA A 36 2.15 -10.89 9.34
C ALA A 36 1.00 -10.59 8.36
N ALA A 37 1.25 -10.76 7.07
CA ALA A 37 0.29 -10.55 6.00
C ALA A 37 -0.93 -11.50 6.09
N ASP A 38 -0.69 -12.78 6.36
CA ASP A 38 -1.76 -13.78 6.53
C ASP A 38 -2.68 -13.41 7.70
N ILE A 39 -2.11 -12.91 8.79
CA ILE A 39 -2.87 -12.48 9.97
C ILE A 39 -3.76 -11.29 9.64
N VAL A 40 -3.23 -10.25 9.00
CA VAL A 40 -4.02 -9.04 8.69
C VAL A 40 -5.04 -9.29 7.58
N ASN A 41 -4.72 -10.10 6.57
CA ASN A 41 -5.68 -10.48 5.54
C ASN A 41 -6.83 -11.28 6.13
N PHE A 42 -6.56 -12.16 7.11
CA PHE A 42 -7.62 -12.85 7.83
C PHE A 42 -8.46 -11.89 8.66
N ALA A 43 -7.83 -11.03 9.47
CA ALA A 43 -8.55 -10.07 10.30
C ALA A 43 -9.44 -9.15 9.45
N LEU A 44 -8.92 -8.63 8.33
CA LEU A 44 -9.68 -7.81 7.39
C LEU A 44 -10.92 -8.54 6.85
N LYS A 45 -10.80 -9.81 6.46
CA LYS A 45 -11.95 -10.61 5.99
C LYS A 45 -13.02 -10.77 7.07
N GLU A 46 -12.61 -11.03 8.32
CA GLU A 46 -13.57 -11.16 9.42
C GLU A 46 -14.25 -9.83 9.76
N ILE A 47 -13.51 -8.71 9.74
CA ILE A 47 -14.11 -7.38 9.96
C ILE A 47 -15.14 -7.08 8.86
N ILE A 48 -14.80 -7.31 7.58
CA ILE A 48 -15.71 -7.07 6.45
C ILE A 48 -17.04 -7.81 6.60
N LYS A 49 -17.03 -9.06 7.10
CA LYS A 49 -18.26 -9.84 7.34
C LYS A 49 -19.19 -9.20 8.38
N GLU A 50 -18.63 -8.41 9.30
CA GLU A 50 -19.36 -7.72 10.36
C GLU A 50 -19.73 -6.27 10.00
N VAL A 51 -19.28 -5.76 8.84
CA VAL A 51 -19.70 -4.43 8.36
C VAL A 51 -21.16 -4.49 7.89
N LYS A 52 -22.07 -4.16 8.81
CA LYS A 52 -23.53 -4.15 8.62
C LYS A 52 -24.17 -2.95 9.31
N SER A 53 -25.34 -2.55 8.84
CA SER A 53 -26.15 -1.51 9.47
C SER A 53 -26.43 -1.85 10.94
N GLY A 54 -26.33 -0.86 11.81
CA GLY A 54 -26.50 -0.98 13.26
C GLY A 54 -25.25 -1.42 14.03
N VAL A 55 -24.21 -1.95 13.36
CA VAL A 55 -22.97 -2.37 14.04
C VAL A 55 -22.18 -1.15 14.49
N GLU A 56 -21.69 -1.19 15.74
CA GLU A 56 -20.88 -0.12 16.31
C GLU A 56 -19.44 -0.17 15.75
N VAL A 57 -18.91 0.99 15.35
CA VAL A 57 -17.54 1.15 14.90
C VAL A 57 -16.52 0.69 15.96
N GLY A 58 -16.77 1.03 17.24
CA GLY A 58 -15.91 0.61 18.34
C GLY A 58 -15.78 -0.91 18.47
N PHE A 59 -16.87 -1.66 18.21
CA PHE A 59 -16.87 -3.12 18.18
C PHE A 59 -15.97 -3.67 17.06
N LEU A 60 -16.04 -3.10 15.85
CA LEU A 60 -15.19 -3.52 14.73
C LEU A 60 -13.71 -3.28 15.00
N CYS A 61 -13.36 -2.16 15.64
CA CYS A 61 -12.00 -1.89 16.09
C CYS A 61 -11.48 -2.95 17.07
N ASP A 62 -12.30 -3.33 18.05
CA ASP A 62 -11.94 -4.38 19.02
C ASP A 62 -11.82 -5.75 18.37
N LEU A 63 -12.74 -6.09 17.47
CA LEU A 63 -12.72 -7.35 16.73
C LEU A 63 -11.41 -7.51 15.96
N GLY A 64 -11.01 -6.50 15.19
CA GLY A 64 -9.76 -6.52 14.43
C GLY A 64 -8.53 -6.68 15.31
N ASN A 65 -8.42 -5.87 16.36
CA ASN A 65 -7.29 -5.93 17.29
C ASN A 65 -7.20 -7.28 18.00
N LYS A 66 -8.33 -7.80 18.48
CA LYS A 66 -8.40 -9.11 19.15
C LYS A 66 -7.96 -10.23 18.23
N ILE A 67 -8.42 -10.25 16.98
CA ILE A 67 -8.02 -11.29 16.00
C ILE A 67 -6.50 -11.26 15.77
N ILE A 68 -5.91 -10.06 15.64
CA ILE A 68 -4.46 -9.91 15.45
C ILE A 68 -3.72 -10.45 16.68
N GLU A 69 -4.07 -9.97 17.88
CA GLU A 69 -3.43 -10.40 19.14
C GLU A 69 -3.54 -11.93 19.34
N ASP A 70 -4.73 -12.50 19.12
CA ASP A 70 -4.99 -13.94 19.25
C ASP A 70 -4.17 -14.78 18.27
N ARG A 71 -3.96 -14.30 17.04
CA ARG A 71 -3.19 -15.04 16.01
C ARG A 71 -1.69 -14.89 16.22
N VAL A 72 -1.23 -13.68 16.54
CA VAL A 72 0.17 -13.40 16.81
C VAL A 72 0.68 -14.19 18.02
N SER A 73 -0.16 -14.39 19.06
CA SER A 73 0.20 -15.20 20.22
C SER A 73 0.46 -16.69 19.88
N LYS A 74 0.01 -17.16 18.71
CA LYS A 74 0.10 -18.56 18.30
C LYS A 74 1.33 -18.90 17.45
N ILE A 75 2.00 -17.91 16.89
CA ILE A 75 3.19 -18.06 16.02
C ILE A 75 4.48 -17.83 16.81
N PHE A 76 5.63 -18.32 16.33
CA PHE A 76 6.97 -18.08 16.92
C PHE A 76 7.03 -18.22 18.46
N LYS A 77 6.42 -19.27 19.02
CA LYS A 77 6.30 -19.45 20.49
C LYS A 77 7.61 -19.79 21.19
N LYS A 78 8.59 -20.34 20.45
CA LYS A 78 9.90 -20.72 21.00
C LYS A 78 10.84 -19.52 21.13
N GLU A 79 10.57 -18.45 20.39
CA GLU A 79 11.37 -17.22 20.39
C GLU A 79 10.73 -16.20 21.35
N LYS A 80 11.07 -16.30 22.63
CA LYS A 80 10.45 -15.49 23.70
C LYS A 80 10.71 -14.00 23.58
N GLU A 81 11.88 -13.63 23.05
CA GLU A 81 12.28 -12.24 22.87
C GLU A 81 11.77 -11.62 21.56
N LEU A 82 11.19 -12.42 20.66
CA LEU A 82 10.70 -11.95 19.37
C LEU A 82 9.47 -11.06 19.57
N GLN A 83 9.60 -9.80 19.19
CA GLN A 83 8.53 -8.80 19.25
C GLN A 83 7.53 -9.01 18.13
N LYS A 84 6.26 -9.12 18.47
CA LYS A 84 5.18 -9.36 17.51
C LYS A 84 3.88 -8.81 18.06
N GLY A 85 3.04 -8.29 17.19
CA GLY A 85 1.79 -7.67 17.62
C GLY A 85 1.11 -6.84 16.55
N ILE A 86 0.37 -5.84 17.01
CA ILE A 86 -0.30 -4.85 16.17
C ILE A 86 0.75 -3.86 15.66
N ALA A 87 0.80 -3.65 14.34
CA ALA A 87 1.62 -2.62 13.70
C ALA A 87 0.82 -1.36 13.36
N MET A 88 -0.48 -1.48 13.17
CA MET A 88 -1.42 -0.36 13.09
C MET A 88 -2.73 -0.83 13.74
N PRO A 89 -3.23 -0.13 14.79
CA PRO A 89 -4.50 -0.51 15.39
C PRO A 89 -5.61 -0.45 14.34
N THR A 90 -6.61 -1.31 14.52
CA THR A 90 -7.78 -1.31 13.66
C THR A 90 -8.48 0.04 13.75
N CYS A 91 -8.53 0.73 12.61
CA CYS A 91 -9.19 2.00 12.40
C CYS A 91 -10.32 1.82 11.39
N ILE A 92 -11.47 2.43 11.66
CA ILE A 92 -12.70 2.29 10.88
C ILE A 92 -13.23 3.68 10.58
N SER A 93 -12.97 4.21 9.38
CA SER A 93 -13.29 5.59 9.00
C SER A 93 -14.45 5.64 8.02
N VAL A 94 -15.53 6.33 8.41
CA VAL A 94 -16.83 6.32 7.70
C VAL A 94 -16.99 7.55 6.81
N ASP A 95 -17.50 7.36 5.59
CA ASP A 95 -17.82 8.40 4.60
C ASP A 95 -16.69 9.43 4.38
N ASN A 96 -16.87 10.68 4.81
CA ASN A 96 -15.91 11.78 4.68
C ASN A 96 -14.78 11.73 5.72
N CYS A 97 -14.88 10.91 6.77
CA CYS A 97 -13.75 10.65 7.67
C CYS A 97 -12.65 9.96 6.87
N ILE A 98 -11.48 10.61 6.75
CA ILE A 98 -10.37 10.16 5.90
C ILE A 98 -9.66 8.95 6.52
N CYS A 99 -9.21 9.06 7.77
CA CYS A 99 -8.33 8.06 8.38
C CYS A 99 -8.32 8.06 9.92
N HIS A 100 -7.68 7.03 10.48
CA HIS A 100 -7.29 6.89 11.89
C HIS A 100 -8.40 6.90 12.94
N TYR A 101 -9.66 6.72 12.55
CA TYR A 101 -10.75 6.69 13.52
C TYR A 101 -10.76 5.37 14.31
N SER A 102 -10.34 5.43 15.58
CA SER A 102 -10.34 4.32 16.54
C SER A 102 -10.88 4.83 17.89
N PRO A 103 -12.21 4.98 18.05
CA PRO A 103 -12.80 5.73 19.16
C PRO A 103 -12.53 5.08 20.52
N LEU A 104 -12.52 5.87 21.59
CA LEU A 104 -12.49 5.34 22.95
C LEU A 104 -13.81 4.67 23.32
N ARG A 105 -13.79 3.81 24.34
CA ARG A 105 -15.01 3.19 24.91
C ARG A 105 -15.90 4.22 25.61
N SER A 106 -15.29 5.30 26.09
CA SER A 106 -15.99 6.41 26.72
C SER A 106 -16.51 7.47 25.74
N ASP A 107 -16.16 7.38 24.45
CA ASP A 107 -16.73 8.26 23.43
C ASP A 107 -18.15 7.81 23.06
N PRO A 108 -19.04 8.72 22.59
CA PRO A 108 -20.35 8.33 22.09
C PRO A 108 -20.25 7.27 20.97
N PRO A 109 -21.08 6.21 21.01
CA PRO A 109 -21.00 5.14 20.01
C PRO A 109 -21.42 5.65 18.63
N VAL A 110 -20.66 5.25 17.61
CA VAL A 110 -20.98 5.47 16.20
C VAL A 110 -21.44 4.14 15.60
N CYS A 111 -22.71 4.05 15.23
CA CYS A 111 -23.26 2.88 14.55
C CYS A 111 -23.32 3.12 13.05
N LEU A 112 -22.92 2.11 12.29
CA LEU A 112 -22.98 2.10 10.83
C LEU A 112 -24.43 2.13 10.33
N LYS A 113 -24.64 2.72 9.15
CA LYS A 113 -25.92 2.77 8.45
C LYS A 113 -25.76 2.27 7.03
N ASP A 114 -26.85 1.76 6.46
CA ASP A 114 -26.87 1.31 5.07
C ASP A 114 -26.43 2.43 4.11
N GLY A 115 -25.68 2.04 3.09
CA GLY A 115 -25.13 2.93 2.08
C GLY A 115 -23.86 3.66 2.50
N GLN A 116 -23.43 3.66 3.77
CA GLN A 116 -22.20 4.34 4.17
C GLN A 116 -20.96 3.66 3.60
N MET A 117 -19.95 4.44 3.21
CA MET A 117 -18.62 3.89 2.91
C MET A 117 -17.82 3.70 4.18
N VAL A 118 -17.18 2.55 4.32
CA VAL A 118 -16.39 2.19 5.50
C VAL A 118 -14.99 1.81 5.05
N LYS A 119 -14.00 2.58 5.48
CA LYS A 119 -12.57 2.31 5.31
C LYS A 119 -12.06 1.55 6.52
N ILE A 120 -11.55 0.34 6.31
CA ILE A 120 -10.97 -0.51 7.34
C ILE A 120 -9.45 -0.49 7.14
N ASP A 121 -8.68 -0.06 8.14
CA ASP A 121 -7.21 0.03 8.09
C ASP A 121 -6.61 -0.64 9.33
N LEU A 122 -5.66 -1.56 9.14
CA LEU A 122 -5.03 -2.33 10.22
C LEU A 122 -3.67 -2.89 9.79
N GLY A 123 -2.86 -3.25 10.77
CA GLY A 123 -1.52 -3.81 10.53
C GLY A 123 -1.05 -4.73 11.64
N ALA A 124 -0.20 -5.69 11.28
CA ALA A 124 0.50 -6.56 12.22
C ALA A 124 1.99 -6.57 11.89
N HIS A 125 2.82 -6.94 12.88
CA HIS A 125 4.24 -7.18 12.66
C HIS A 125 4.69 -8.48 13.31
N VAL A 126 5.72 -9.06 12.72
CA VAL A 126 6.47 -10.19 13.27
C VAL A 126 7.95 -9.81 13.24
N ASP A 127 8.57 -9.76 14.40
CA ASP A 127 9.97 -9.33 14.58
C ASP A 127 10.27 -7.95 13.98
N GLY A 128 9.28 -7.07 14.05
CA GLY A 128 9.37 -5.72 13.48
C GLY A 128 9.10 -5.61 11.98
N PHE A 129 8.93 -6.72 11.26
CA PHE A 129 8.55 -6.70 9.84
C PHE A 129 7.04 -6.52 9.69
N VAL A 130 6.63 -5.43 9.05
CA VAL A 130 5.24 -4.93 9.06
C VAL A 130 4.46 -5.40 7.83
N ALA A 131 3.22 -5.84 8.05
CA ALA A 131 2.22 -5.97 7.00
C ALA A 131 1.01 -5.09 7.34
N ASN A 132 0.72 -4.13 6.48
CA ASN A 132 -0.43 -3.23 6.60
C ASN A 132 -1.44 -3.54 5.49
N VAL A 133 -2.71 -3.28 5.78
CA VAL A 133 -3.77 -3.44 4.78
C VAL A 133 -4.89 -2.46 5.06
N ALA A 134 -5.49 -1.93 3.99
CA ALA A 134 -6.73 -1.20 4.09
C ALA A 134 -7.66 -1.52 2.91
N HIS A 135 -8.95 -1.48 3.17
CA HIS A 135 -9.98 -1.77 2.19
C HIS A 135 -11.22 -0.93 2.45
N THR A 136 -11.86 -0.47 1.38
CA THR A 136 -13.14 0.24 1.46
C THR A 136 -14.27 -0.69 1.06
N VAL A 137 -15.35 -0.67 1.84
CA VAL A 137 -16.62 -1.35 1.53
C VAL A 137 -17.78 -0.37 1.66
N VAL A 138 -18.95 -0.74 1.12
CA VAL A 138 -20.21 0.00 1.32
C VAL A 138 -21.19 -0.87 2.10
N VAL A 139 -21.73 -0.35 3.18
CA VAL A 139 -22.70 -1.06 4.04
C VAL A 139 -23.95 -1.39 3.20
N GLY A 140 -24.33 -2.67 3.18
CA GLY A 140 -25.51 -3.14 2.45
C GLY A 140 -25.34 -3.30 0.93
N ALA A 141 -24.11 -3.18 0.41
CA ALA A 141 -23.83 -3.46 -1.00
C ALA A 141 -23.92 -4.96 -1.29
N THR A 142 -24.63 -5.32 -2.36
CA THR A 142 -24.79 -6.70 -2.85
C THR A 142 -24.81 -6.70 -4.38
N HIS A 143 -24.83 -7.88 -5.03
CA HIS A 143 -24.95 -7.95 -6.49
C HIS A 143 -26.27 -7.34 -7.02
N ASP A 144 -27.32 -7.34 -6.20
CA ASP A 144 -28.63 -6.74 -6.52
C ASP A 144 -28.71 -5.24 -6.11
N ASN A 145 -27.90 -4.83 -5.12
CA ASN A 145 -27.80 -3.45 -4.64
C ASN A 145 -26.36 -2.95 -4.79
N LYS A 146 -25.96 -2.68 -6.03
CA LYS A 146 -24.59 -2.30 -6.37
C LYS A 146 -24.23 -0.90 -5.88
N VAL A 147 -22.95 -0.70 -5.65
CA VAL A 147 -22.38 0.63 -5.45
C VAL A 147 -22.38 1.36 -6.78
N VAL A 148 -22.97 2.57 -6.82
CA VAL A 148 -23.12 3.39 -8.02
C VAL A 148 -22.61 4.82 -7.79
N GLY A 149 -22.50 5.59 -8.89
CA GLY A 149 -22.22 7.03 -8.86
C GLY A 149 -20.85 7.37 -8.27
N ASN A 150 -20.79 8.46 -7.51
CA ASN A 150 -19.51 8.97 -6.98
C ASN A 150 -18.79 7.97 -6.06
N LYS A 151 -19.53 7.14 -5.29
CA LYS A 151 -18.94 6.07 -4.46
C LYS A 151 -18.26 5.01 -5.31
N ALA A 152 -18.91 4.57 -6.39
CA ALA A 152 -18.33 3.62 -7.33
C ALA A 152 -17.06 4.20 -7.96
N ASN A 153 -17.10 5.46 -8.41
CA ASN A 153 -15.97 6.11 -9.06
C ASN A 153 -14.77 6.25 -8.12
N VAL A 154 -14.96 6.72 -6.89
CA VAL A 154 -13.84 6.90 -5.94
C VAL A 154 -13.26 5.55 -5.49
N MET A 155 -14.08 4.51 -5.31
CA MET A 155 -13.59 3.17 -5.02
C MET A 155 -12.75 2.60 -6.17
N LEU A 156 -13.25 2.67 -7.40
CA LEU A 156 -12.52 2.19 -8.59
C LEU A 156 -11.23 2.97 -8.82
N ALA A 157 -11.26 4.29 -8.64
CA ALA A 157 -10.09 5.14 -8.80
C ALA A 157 -8.98 4.76 -7.82
N SER A 158 -9.31 4.68 -6.52
CA SER A 158 -8.34 4.30 -5.48
C SER A 158 -7.80 2.88 -5.70
N TYR A 159 -8.66 1.92 -6.06
CA TYR A 159 -8.23 0.54 -6.29
C TYR A 159 -7.34 0.40 -7.53
N HIS A 160 -7.74 0.98 -8.66
CA HIS A 160 -6.94 0.95 -9.88
C HIS A 160 -5.60 1.66 -9.69
N ALA A 161 -5.58 2.80 -8.98
CA ALA A 161 -4.32 3.47 -8.65
C ALA A 161 -3.39 2.58 -7.81
N MET A 162 -3.89 1.90 -6.77
CA MET A 162 -3.09 0.93 -6.02
C MET A 162 -2.51 -0.17 -6.92
N GLU A 163 -3.33 -0.77 -7.79
CA GLU A 163 -2.90 -1.82 -8.71
C GLU A 163 -1.88 -1.34 -9.77
N VAL A 164 -2.01 -0.11 -10.25
CA VAL A 164 -1.04 0.52 -11.15
C VAL A 164 0.27 0.81 -10.42
N VAL A 165 0.22 1.44 -9.25
CA VAL A 165 1.39 1.78 -8.43
C VAL A 165 2.23 0.54 -8.13
N LEU A 166 1.59 -0.57 -7.75
CA LEU A 166 2.25 -1.87 -7.53
C LEU A 166 3.11 -2.31 -8.72
N ARG A 167 2.68 -2.03 -9.95
CA ARG A 167 3.40 -2.39 -11.18
C ARG A 167 4.45 -1.37 -11.58
N MET A 168 4.39 -0.17 -11.00
CA MET A 168 5.40 0.88 -11.13
C MET A 168 6.53 0.75 -10.09
N LEU A 169 6.40 -0.08 -9.05
CA LEU A 169 7.49 -0.41 -8.12
C LEU A 169 8.62 -1.26 -8.73
N ARG A 170 8.74 -1.30 -10.06
CA ARG A 170 9.78 -2.07 -10.75
C ARG A 170 11.13 -1.38 -10.57
N PRO A 171 12.17 -2.10 -10.11
CA PRO A 171 13.47 -1.50 -9.84
C PRO A 171 14.04 -0.71 -11.01
N GLY A 172 14.49 0.52 -10.72
CA GLY A 172 15.13 1.44 -11.68
C GLY A 172 14.23 1.95 -12.82
N LEU A 173 12.98 1.54 -12.94
CA LEU A 173 12.13 1.89 -14.08
C LEU A 173 11.37 3.21 -13.87
N TYR A 174 10.85 3.42 -12.65
CA TYR A 174 10.11 4.62 -12.29
C TYR A 174 10.73 5.27 -11.06
N LYS A 175 10.62 6.59 -11.01
CA LYS A 175 10.89 7.41 -9.83
C LYS A 175 9.59 7.69 -9.10
N ASN A 176 9.66 7.94 -7.79
CA ASN A 176 8.48 8.22 -6.97
C ASN A 176 7.56 9.33 -7.53
N PHE A 177 8.09 10.44 -8.05
CA PHE A 177 7.25 11.51 -8.62
C PHE A 177 6.46 11.08 -9.88
N GLN A 178 6.98 10.15 -10.67
CA GLN A 178 6.23 9.63 -11.83
C GLN A 178 5.04 8.78 -11.37
N ILE A 179 5.16 8.15 -10.21
CA ILE A 179 4.05 7.43 -9.58
C ILE A 179 3.01 8.43 -9.07
N THR A 180 3.43 9.52 -8.44
CA THR A 180 2.53 10.64 -8.06
C THR A 180 1.73 11.14 -9.26
N ASP A 181 2.41 11.46 -10.37
CA ASP A 181 1.76 11.94 -11.61
C ASP A 181 0.77 10.90 -12.18
N MET A 182 1.10 9.61 -12.09
CA MET A 182 0.21 8.53 -12.53
C MET A 182 -1.05 8.42 -11.67
N ILE A 183 -0.93 8.60 -10.35
CA ILE A 183 -2.08 8.60 -9.44
C ILE A 183 -3.03 9.75 -9.80
N ASP A 184 -2.51 10.95 -10.08
CA ASP A 184 -3.31 12.10 -10.50
C ASP A 184 -4.03 11.85 -11.84
N ARG A 185 -3.35 11.22 -12.81
CA ARG A 185 -3.97 10.82 -14.09
C ARG A 185 -5.12 9.85 -13.89
N ILE A 186 -4.95 8.84 -13.03
CA ILE A 186 -6.01 7.87 -12.71
C ILE A 186 -7.17 8.57 -12.01
N ALA A 187 -6.92 9.43 -11.03
CA ALA A 187 -7.95 10.18 -10.34
C ALA A 187 -8.78 11.04 -11.32
N ALA A 188 -8.13 11.68 -12.30
CA ALA A 188 -8.80 12.47 -13.33
C ALA A 188 -9.75 11.64 -14.20
N VAL A 189 -9.42 10.39 -14.52
CA VAL A 189 -10.31 9.48 -15.29
C VAL A 189 -11.66 9.31 -14.59
N TYR A 190 -11.66 9.21 -13.26
CA TYR A 190 -12.86 9.00 -12.45
C TYR A 190 -13.49 10.31 -11.92
N SER A 191 -12.93 11.47 -12.28
CA SER A 191 -13.35 12.78 -11.76
C SER A 191 -13.30 12.86 -10.23
N VAL A 192 -12.25 12.31 -9.63
CA VAL A 192 -11.97 12.36 -8.18
C VAL A 192 -10.62 13.03 -7.92
N LYS A 193 -10.30 13.27 -6.64
CA LYS A 193 -9.04 13.87 -6.21
C LYS A 193 -8.30 12.99 -5.21
N PRO A 194 -6.99 12.74 -5.35
CA PRO A 194 -6.22 12.11 -4.28
C PRO A 194 -6.20 13.01 -3.04
N ILE A 195 -6.25 12.41 -1.85
CA ILE A 195 -6.12 13.17 -0.60
C ILE A 195 -4.71 13.78 -0.55
N GLU A 196 -4.65 15.07 -0.25
CA GLU A 196 -3.42 15.84 -0.16
C GLU A 196 -2.48 15.23 0.89
N ASN A 197 -1.21 15.08 0.53
CA ASN A 197 -0.13 14.68 1.44
C ASN A 197 -0.22 13.26 2.02
N VAL A 198 -1.00 12.35 1.41
CA VAL A 198 -0.98 10.93 1.80
C VAL A 198 0.28 10.25 1.27
N LEU A 199 0.98 9.56 2.16
CA LEU A 199 2.27 8.91 1.89
C LEU A 199 2.12 7.39 1.84
N SER A 200 2.71 6.79 0.81
CA SER A 200 3.10 5.38 0.81
C SER A 200 4.56 5.29 1.23
N HIS A 201 4.87 4.43 2.21
CA HIS A 201 6.19 4.36 2.83
C HIS A 201 6.92 3.06 2.47
N GLN A 202 8.24 3.16 2.35
CA GLN A 202 9.13 2.01 2.53
C GLN A 202 8.95 1.43 3.93
N LEU A 203 8.99 0.10 4.04
CA LEU A 203 8.95 -0.62 5.30
C LEU A 203 10.33 -1.21 5.58
N GLU A 204 10.80 -0.99 6.81
CA GLU A 204 12.04 -1.54 7.34
C GLU A 204 11.72 -2.20 8.68
N LYS A 205 12.65 -3.01 9.20
CA LYS A 205 12.46 -3.66 10.50
C LYS A 205 12.25 -2.61 11.58
N ASN A 206 11.17 -2.74 12.34
CA ASN A 206 10.75 -1.81 13.39
C ASN A 206 10.43 -0.38 12.90
N LYS A 207 10.27 -0.16 11.59
CA LYS A 207 10.00 1.15 11.02
C LYS A 207 8.94 1.09 9.93
N ILE A 208 7.75 1.58 10.28
CA ILE A 208 6.57 1.64 9.41
C ILE A 208 6.62 2.78 8.37
N ASP A 209 7.50 3.75 8.61
CA ASP A 209 7.68 5.00 7.87
C ASP A 209 9.16 5.16 7.48
N GLY A 210 9.64 4.25 6.62
CA GLY A 210 11.00 4.25 6.07
C GLY A 210 11.29 5.48 5.20
N GLY A 211 12.56 5.68 4.84
CA GLY A 211 13.03 6.94 4.25
C GLY A 211 12.57 7.22 2.81
N LYS A 212 12.18 6.19 2.04
CA LYS A 212 11.65 6.36 0.68
C LYS A 212 10.14 6.41 0.69
N GLU A 213 9.59 7.44 0.06
CA GLU A 213 8.15 7.72 0.08
C GLU A 213 7.61 8.06 -1.30
N ILE A 214 6.34 7.72 -1.51
CA ILE A 214 5.52 8.18 -2.64
C ILE A 214 4.40 9.03 -2.06
N ILE A 215 4.31 10.28 -2.51
CA ILE A 215 3.29 11.24 -2.07
C ILE A 215 2.15 11.34 -3.06
N GLN A 216 0.93 11.48 -2.55
CA GLN A 216 -0.26 11.83 -3.31
C GLN A 216 -0.56 13.31 -3.17
N ASN A 217 -0.89 13.97 -4.30
CA ASN A 217 -1.36 15.35 -4.34
C ASN A 217 -0.55 16.27 -3.39
N PRO A 218 0.76 16.47 -3.64
CA PRO A 218 1.62 17.20 -2.72
C PRO A 218 1.19 18.66 -2.60
N GLY A 219 0.91 19.10 -1.37
CA GLY A 219 0.67 20.49 -1.03
C GLY A 219 1.91 21.36 -1.24
N GLU A 220 1.75 22.69 -1.19
CA GLU A 220 2.83 23.63 -1.51
C GLU A 220 4.13 23.39 -0.73
N LYS A 221 4.02 23.01 0.55
CA LYS A 221 5.17 22.76 1.44
C LYS A 221 5.85 21.41 1.22
N GLN A 222 5.23 20.47 0.51
CA GLN A 222 5.71 19.09 0.39
C GLN A 222 6.22 18.74 -1.02
N LYS A 223 6.35 19.73 -1.91
CA LYS A 223 6.98 19.54 -3.23
C LYS A 223 8.48 19.20 -3.16
N GLU A 224 9.08 19.25 -1.97
CA GLU A 224 10.51 19.00 -1.73
C GLU A 224 10.85 17.57 -1.32
N LEU A 225 9.88 16.66 -1.37
CA LEU A 225 10.12 15.24 -1.07
C LEU A 225 11.28 14.69 -1.93
N PRO A 226 12.29 14.04 -1.32
CA PRO A 226 13.43 13.52 -2.06
C PRO A 226 13.00 12.57 -3.18
N LYS A 227 13.54 12.80 -4.37
CA LYS A 227 13.34 11.89 -5.52
C LYS A 227 14.07 10.58 -5.23
N CYS A 228 13.38 9.45 -5.36
CA CYS A 228 13.96 8.14 -5.15
C CYS A 228 13.61 7.15 -6.27
N THR A 229 14.44 6.11 -6.38
CA THR A 229 14.18 4.89 -7.15
C THR A 229 13.89 3.74 -6.19
N PHE A 230 13.20 2.73 -6.72
CA PHE A 230 12.90 1.49 -6.02
C PHE A 230 13.97 0.46 -6.32
N GLU A 231 14.34 -0.34 -5.32
CA GLU A 231 15.39 -1.35 -5.42
C GLU A 231 14.89 -2.74 -5.04
N LYS A 232 15.61 -3.77 -5.48
CA LYS A 232 15.34 -5.14 -5.04
C LYS A 232 15.55 -5.27 -3.54
N HIS A 233 14.80 -6.17 -2.92
CA HIS A 233 14.79 -6.45 -1.49
C HIS A 233 14.25 -5.30 -0.62
N GLU A 234 13.49 -4.38 -1.21
CA GLU A 234 12.71 -3.39 -0.45
C GLU A 234 11.26 -3.84 -0.23
N ALA A 235 10.66 -3.41 0.86
CA ALA A 235 9.23 -3.57 1.16
C ALA A 235 8.54 -2.21 1.17
N TYR A 236 7.29 -2.14 0.75
CA TYR A 236 6.50 -0.90 0.75
C TYR A 236 5.07 -1.16 1.22
N ALA A 237 4.52 -0.23 2.01
CA ALA A 237 3.08 -0.07 2.18
C ALA A 237 2.59 0.97 1.17
N ILE A 238 1.89 0.50 0.14
CA ILE A 238 1.21 1.35 -0.84
C ILE A 238 -0.15 1.70 -0.29
N ASP A 239 -0.38 2.95 0.05
CA ASP A 239 -1.60 3.48 0.64
C ASP A 239 -2.20 4.53 -0.29
N ILE A 240 -3.32 4.22 -0.93
CA ILE A 240 -3.99 5.11 -1.86
C ILE A 240 -5.31 5.57 -1.24
N MET A 241 -5.50 6.89 -1.18
CA MET A 241 -6.73 7.52 -0.71
C MET A 241 -7.20 8.57 -1.72
N MET A 242 -8.45 8.47 -2.14
CA MET A 242 -9.08 9.45 -3.02
C MET A 242 -10.41 9.91 -2.45
N SER A 243 -10.82 11.10 -2.86
CA SER A 243 -11.99 11.85 -2.43
C SER A 243 -12.84 12.24 -3.63
N THR A 244 -14.15 12.26 -3.44
CA THR A 244 -15.09 12.90 -4.38
C THR A 244 -15.07 14.42 -4.31
N GLY A 245 -14.45 14.99 -3.27
CA GLY A 245 -14.32 16.43 -3.02
C GLY A 245 -13.02 17.03 -3.55
N ASP A 246 -12.43 17.94 -2.78
CA ASP A 246 -11.25 18.71 -3.20
C ASP A 246 -9.90 18.08 -2.80
N GLY A 247 -9.93 16.96 -2.07
CA GLY A 247 -8.77 16.23 -1.59
C GLY A 247 -8.12 16.85 -0.36
N ARG A 248 -8.64 17.94 0.21
CA ARG A 248 -7.98 18.64 1.33
C ARG A 248 -8.45 18.11 2.67
N ALA A 249 -7.53 17.58 3.47
CA ALA A 249 -7.82 17.10 4.81
C ALA A 249 -8.09 18.27 5.79
N ARG A 250 -9.11 18.12 6.64
CA ARG A 250 -9.51 19.11 7.65
C ARG A 250 -9.65 18.44 9.01
N PRO A 251 -9.17 19.06 10.11
CA PRO A 251 -9.50 18.60 11.44
C PRO A 251 -10.98 18.87 11.75
N GLN A 252 -11.59 18.02 12.57
CA GLN A 252 -12.88 18.25 13.21
C GLN A 252 -12.76 17.92 14.71
N ASP A 253 -13.89 17.72 15.40
CA ASP A 253 -13.93 17.54 16.86
C ASP A 253 -13.52 16.13 17.34
N ALA A 254 -13.25 15.20 16.43
CA ALA A 254 -12.86 13.85 16.80
C ALA A 254 -11.50 13.82 17.54
N ARG A 255 -11.48 13.14 18.69
CA ARG A 255 -10.28 12.96 19.48
C ARG A 255 -9.27 12.09 18.73
N THR A 256 -8.02 12.56 18.67
CA THR A 256 -6.89 11.71 18.31
C THR A 256 -6.70 10.63 19.37
N THR A 257 -6.78 9.36 18.96
CA THR A 257 -6.58 8.20 19.82
C THR A 257 -5.42 7.34 19.37
N VAL A 258 -4.93 7.51 18.14
CA VAL A 258 -3.82 6.72 17.59
C VAL A 258 -2.53 7.51 17.71
N TYR A 259 -1.50 6.87 18.26
CA TYR A 259 -0.19 7.46 18.52
C TYR A 259 0.92 6.49 18.18
N LYS A 260 2.10 7.02 17.86
CA LYS A 260 3.32 6.23 17.65
C LYS A 260 4.45 6.84 18.47
N LYS A 261 5.34 6.00 19.02
CA LYS A 261 6.59 6.45 19.63
C LYS A 261 7.43 7.23 18.61
N ALA A 262 7.89 8.42 19.00
CA ALA A 262 8.85 9.21 18.24
C ALA A 262 10.30 8.96 18.73
N GLU A 263 11.26 9.56 18.03
CA GLU A 263 12.68 9.43 18.36
C GLU A 263 13.16 10.48 19.39
N ASP A 264 12.37 11.52 19.63
CA ASP A 264 12.70 12.58 20.59
C ASP A 264 12.92 12.01 22.00
N ILE A 265 13.86 12.63 22.74
CA ILE A 265 14.20 12.26 24.11
C ILE A 265 13.81 13.39 25.05
N TYR A 266 12.92 13.08 26.00
CA TYR A 266 12.44 14.02 27.00
C TYR A 266 12.17 13.34 28.34
N SER A 267 12.55 14.00 29.43
CA SER A 267 12.28 13.54 30.80
C SER A 267 10.90 14.00 31.27
N LEU A 268 9.90 13.14 31.09
CA LEU A 268 8.52 13.37 31.52
C LEU A 268 8.42 13.72 33.01
N LYS A 269 7.70 14.79 33.34
CA LYS A 269 7.54 15.32 34.70
C LYS A 269 6.40 14.66 35.44
N MET A 270 5.27 14.40 34.78
CA MET A 270 4.11 13.79 35.42
C MET A 270 4.31 12.28 35.63
N LYS A 271 3.96 11.78 36.82
CA LYS A 271 4.02 10.35 37.13
C LYS A 271 3.13 9.54 36.18
N THR A 272 1.91 10.03 35.91
CA THR A 272 0.97 9.39 34.97
C THR A 272 1.57 9.28 33.56
N ALA A 273 2.20 10.34 33.04
CA ALA A 273 2.82 10.31 31.73
C ALA A 273 3.97 9.30 31.66
N ARG A 274 4.83 9.23 32.69
CA ARG A 274 5.91 8.22 32.77
C ARG A 274 5.37 6.79 32.75
N ILE A 275 4.32 6.51 33.52
CA ILE A 275 3.69 5.18 33.57
C ILE A 275 3.09 4.82 32.22
N PHE A 276 2.27 5.72 31.66
CA PHE A 276 1.62 5.53 30.36
C PHE A 276 2.65 5.32 29.24
N TYR A 277 3.67 6.18 29.14
CA TYR A 277 4.71 6.08 28.12
C TYR A 277 5.44 4.74 28.22
N SER A 278 5.86 4.33 29.42
CA SER A 278 6.52 3.03 29.64
C SER A 278 5.63 1.85 29.22
N GLN A 279 4.35 1.86 29.61
CA GLN A 279 3.39 0.83 29.19
C GLN A 279 3.24 0.77 27.66
N ALA A 280 3.08 1.93 27.01
CA ALA A 280 2.93 2.02 25.57
C ALA A 280 4.18 1.51 24.83
N THR A 281 5.36 2.00 25.18
CA THR A 281 6.60 1.65 24.48
C THR A 281 7.05 0.22 24.74
N ASN A 282 6.75 -0.34 25.91
CA ASN A 282 7.07 -1.74 26.19
C ASN A 282 6.13 -2.69 25.45
N LYS A 283 4.86 -2.33 25.29
CA LYS A 283 3.87 -3.17 24.61
C LYS A 283 3.95 -3.09 23.08
N TYR A 284 4.15 -1.88 22.54
CA TYR A 284 4.06 -1.61 21.10
C TYR A 284 5.40 -1.27 20.44
N GLY A 285 6.47 -1.07 21.23
CA GLY A 285 7.77 -0.70 20.70
C GLY A 285 7.70 0.63 19.94
N SER A 286 8.05 0.57 18.65
CA SER A 286 7.99 1.68 17.69
C SER A 286 6.69 1.71 16.87
N MET A 287 5.77 0.76 17.07
CA MET A 287 4.55 0.66 16.28
C MET A 287 3.45 1.62 16.77
N PRO A 288 2.62 2.14 15.86
CA PRO A 288 1.37 2.80 16.22
C PRO A 288 0.48 1.97 17.14
N PHE A 289 -0.20 2.64 18.07
CA PHE A 289 -1.14 2.06 19.03
C PHE A 289 -2.32 3.01 19.27
N THR A 290 -3.42 2.47 19.80
CA THR A 290 -4.62 3.26 20.14
C THR A 290 -4.76 3.41 21.65
N LEU A 291 -5.21 4.56 22.14
CA LEU A 291 -5.53 4.76 23.55
C LEU A 291 -6.62 3.80 24.05
N ARG A 292 -7.46 3.25 23.14
CA ARG A 292 -8.50 2.24 23.45
C ARG A 292 -7.93 0.92 23.99
N SER A 293 -6.64 0.63 23.75
CA SER A 293 -6.02 -0.62 24.18
C SER A 293 -5.56 -0.62 25.64
N PHE A 294 -5.72 0.49 26.35
CA PHE A 294 -5.37 0.63 27.76
C PHE A 294 -6.62 0.44 28.61
N GLU A 295 -6.51 -0.37 29.66
CA GLU A 295 -7.63 -0.65 30.57
C GLU A 295 -8.13 0.62 31.28
N ASP A 296 -7.22 1.48 31.72
CA ASP A 296 -7.55 2.78 32.31
C ASP A 296 -7.45 3.90 31.27
N GLU A 297 -8.56 4.13 30.56
CA GLU A 297 -8.66 5.22 29.58
C GLU A 297 -8.42 6.60 30.19
N LYS A 298 -8.71 6.81 31.48
CA LYS A 298 -8.51 8.12 32.13
C LYS A 298 -7.01 8.40 32.30
N GLN A 299 -6.24 7.42 32.76
CA GLN A 299 -4.78 7.53 32.85
C GLN A 299 -4.14 7.67 31.47
N ALA A 300 -4.62 6.91 30.47
CA ALA A 300 -4.11 7.03 29.10
C ALA A 300 -4.36 8.44 28.52
N LYS A 301 -5.59 8.97 28.67
CA LYS A 301 -5.96 10.34 28.25
C LYS A 301 -5.14 11.41 28.95
N LEU A 302 -4.81 11.24 30.23
CA LEU A 302 -4.00 12.21 30.97
C LEU A 302 -2.51 12.11 30.60
N GLY A 303 -2.00 10.89 30.45
CA GLY A 303 -0.58 10.64 30.18
C GLY A 303 -0.16 11.07 28.79
N VAL A 304 -1.01 10.86 27.78
CA VAL A 304 -0.68 11.18 26.39
C VAL A 304 -0.43 12.67 26.14
N VAL A 305 -1.10 13.55 26.89
CA VAL A 305 -1.01 15.02 26.71
C VAL A 305 0.43 15.53 26.89
N GLU A 306 1.14 15.06 27.93
CA GLU A 306 2.53 15.48 28.14
C GLU A 306 3.45 14.85 27.09
N CYS A 307 3.23 13.58 26.75
CA CYS A 307 4.05 12.86 25.77
C CYS A 307 3.95 13.49 24.37
N GLU A 308 2.74 13.83 23.90
CA GLU A 308 2.52 14.51 22.62
C GLU A 308 3.12 15.91 22.63
N ARG A 309 2.87 16.71 23.69
CA ARG A 309 3.38 18.07 23.80
C ARG A 309 4.91 18.15 23.73
N HIS A 310 5.61 17.15 24.24
CA HIS A 310 7.07 17.08 24.24
C HIS A 310 7.65 16.18 23.13
N GLY A 311 6.85 15.87 22.10
CA GLY A 311 7.33 15.17 20.91
C GLY A 311 7.57 13.68 21.08
N LEU A 312 7.41 13.09 22.27
CA LEU A 312 7.65 11.67 22.52
C LEU A 312 6.66 10.75 21.81
N LEU A 313 5.45 11.23 21.54
CA LEU A 313 4.42 10.51 20.81
C LEU A 313 3.92 11.34 19.63
N ARG A 314 4.05 10.79 18.42
CA ARG A 314 3.49 11.38 17.19
C ARG A 314 2.00 11.04 17.09
N PRO A 315 1.12 12.03 16.96
CA PRO A 315 -0.31 11.80 16.78
C PRO A 315 -0.64 11.34 15.35
N TYR A 316 -1.56 10.39 15.23
CA TYR A 316 -2.22 10.02 13.99
C TYR A 316 -3.63 10.60 14.04
N GLN A 317 -3.73 11.87 13.62
CA GLN A 317 -4.97 12.64 13.73
C GLN A 317 -6.10 12.03 12.90
N VAL A 318 -7.33 12.18 13.39
CA VAL A 318 -8.54 11.92 12.61
C VAL A 318 -8.81 13.14 11.75
N LEU A 319 -8.80 12.94 10.43
CA LEU A 319 -9.00 14.01 9.46
C LEU A 319 -10.25 13.73 8.62
N TYR A 320 -10.83 14.79 8.07
CA TYR A 320 -12.09 14.75 7.34
C TYR A 320 -12.01 15.52 6.02
N GLU A 321 -12.77 15.02 5.05
CA GLU A 321 -13.24 15.78 3.90
C GLU A 321 -14.48 16.61 4.26
N ARG A 322 -14.93 17.44 3.32
CA ARG A 322 -16.18 18.20 3.48
C ARG A 322 -17.36 17.26 3.71
N ASP A 323 -18.35 17.74 4.46
CA ASP A 323 -19.57 16.97 4.69
C ASP A 323 -20.28 16.69 3.36
N GLY A 324 -20.79 15.46 3.21
CA GLY A 324 -21.41 14.97 1.98
C GLY A 324 -20.44 14.35 0.97
N GLU A 325 -19.13 14.53 1.15
CA GLU A 325 -18.10 13.88 0.32
C GLU A 325 -17.77 12.47 0.81
N TYR A 326 -17.09 11.73 -0.06
CA TYR A 326 -16.82 10.31 0.10
C TYR A 326 -15.33 10.04 -0.13
N VAL A 327 -14.70 9.34 0.82
CA VAL A 327 -13.28 8.95 0.72
C VAL A 327 -13.14 7.44 0.65
N ALA A 328 -12.43 6.93 -0.36
CA ALA A 328 -12.07 5.51 -0.48
C ALA A 328 -10.56 5.31 -0.34
N GLN A 329 -10.19 4.32 0.47
CA GLN A 329 -8.83 3.88 0.73
C GLN A 329 -8.62 2.43 0.29
N PHE A 330 -7.51 2.16 -0.39
CA PHE A 330 -6.97 0.81 -0.58
C PHE A 330 -5.48 0.83 -0.27
N LYS A 331 -5.07 -0.06 0.63
CA LYS A 331 -3.67 -0.20 1.05
C LYS A 331 -3.22 -1.66 0.96
N CYS A 332 -2.02 -1.86 0.46
CA CYS A 332 -1.37 -3.16 0.42
C CYS A 332 0.12 -3.07 0.75
N THR A 333 0.67 -4.16 1.27
CA THR A 333 2.10 -4.36 1.46
C THR A 333 2.64 -5.18 0.30
N ALA A 334 3.72 -4.69 -0.28
CA ALA A 334 4.41 -5.31 -1.41
C ALA A 334 5.90 -5.49 -1.11
N LEU A 335 6.44 -6.64 -1.53
CA LEU A 335 7.86 -6.96 -1.45
C LEU A 335 8.46 -6.95 -2.86
N ILE A 336 9.55 -6.22 -3.06
CA ILE A 336 10.24 -6.11 -4.34
C ILE A 336 11.29 -7.21 -4.43
N MET A 337 10.90 -8.38 -4.93
CA MET A 337 11.78 -9.54 -5.03
C MET A 337 12.56 -9.54 -6.36
N PRO A 338 13.71 -10.24 -6.46
CA PRO A 338 14.44 -10.36 -7.72
C PRO A 338 13.62 -10.93 -8.88
N ASN A 339 12.60 -11.73 -8.58
CA ASN A 339 11.70 -12.37 -9.53
C ASN A 339 10.36 -11.62 -9.71
N GLY A 340 10.24 -10.39 -9.22
CA GLY A 340 9.06 -9.53 -9.37
C GLY A 340 8.48 -9.01 -8.07
N ILE A 341 7.32 -8.36 -8.17
CA ILE A 341 6.62 -7.79 -7.03
C ILE A 341 5.72 -8.85 -6.40
N LEU A 342 5.88 -9.08 -5.09
CA LEU A 342 4.98 -9.92 -4.31
C LEU A 342 4.05 -9.03 -3.49
N LYS A 343 2.79 -8.91 -3.93
CA LYS A 343 1.72 -8.30 -3.12
C LYS A 343 1.29 -9.31 -2.06
N ILE A 344 1.62 -9.06 -0.79
CA ILE A 344 1.34 -9.99 0.31
C ILE A 344 0.03 -9.65 1.06
N THR A 345 -0.40 -8.39 1.05
CA THR A 345 -1.71 -7.97 1.59
C THR A 345 -2.56 -7.26 0.54
N GLY A 346 -3.82 -6.98 0.88
CA GLY A 346 -4.75 -6.27 0.02
C GLY A 346 -5.67 -7.23 -0.72
N LEU A 347 -6.90 -7.33 -0.23
CA LEU A 347 -7.94 -8.16 -0.83
C LEU A 347 -8.31 -7.63 -2.23
N PRO A 348 -8.68 -8.51 -3.16
CA PRO A 348 -9.26 -8.08 -4.43
C PRO A 348 -10.55 -7.31 -4.17
N LEU A 349 -10.80 -6.28 -4.99
CA LEU A 349 -12.09 -5.62 -5.01
C LEU A 349 -13.06 -6.47 -5.83
N ASP A 350 -14.24 -6.74 -5.29
CA ASP A 350 -15.30 -7.38 -6.05
C ASP A 350 -15.91 -6.39 -7.04
N MET A 351 -15.44 -6.47 -8.29
CA MET A 351 -15.87 -5.58 -9.36
C MET A 351 -17.35 -5.77 -9.73
N ASP A 352 -17.96 -6.92 -9.40
CA ASP A 352 -19.36 -7.17 -9.72
C ASP A 352 -20.32 -6.44 -8.77
N LEU A 353 -19.82 -5.94 -7.62
CA LEU A 353 -20.55 -5.09 -6.69
C LEU A 353 -20.56 -3.62 -7.09
N ILE A 354 -19.78 -3.22 -8.10
CA ILE A 354 -19.59 -1.81 -8.45
C ILE A 354 -20.02 -1.57 -9.88
N GLU A 355 -20.85 -0.54 -10.07
CA GLU A 355 -21.32 -0.11 -11.37
C GLU A 355 -20.93 1.35 -11.63
N SER A 356 -20.17 1.55 -12.71
CA SER A 356 -19.68 2.86 -13.14
C SER A 356 -19.63 2.89 -14.67
N ASP A 357 -20.04 4.02 -15.24
CA ASP A 357 -19.96 4.30 -16.68
C ASP A 357 -18.54 4.74 -17.12
N VAL A 358 -17.64 4.99 -16.17
CA VAL A 358 -16.28 5.46 -16.44
C VAL A 358 -15.46 4.34 -17.08
N LYS A 359 -14.79 4.66 -18.19
CA LYS A 359 -13.87 3.75 -18.88
C LYS A 359 -12.47 4.36 -18.92
N ILE A 360 -11.48 3.57 -18.50
CA ILE A 360 -10.08 3.92 -18.67
C ILE A 360 -9.74 3.76 -20.15
N ILE A 361 -9.56 4.89 -20.86
CA ILE A 361 -9.14 4.91 -22.27
C ILE A 361 -7.64 5.15 -22.43
N ASP A 362 -6.95 5.58 -21.36
CA ASP A 362 -5.52 5.83 -21.37
C ASP A 362 -4.76 4.51 -21.62
N PRO A 363 -3.94 4.43 -22.68
CA PRO A 363 -3.27 3.20 -23.08
C PRO A 363 -2.19 2.77 -22.08
N GLU A 364 -1.52 3.71 -21.41
CA GLU A 364 -0.47 3.42 -20.44
C GLU A 364 -1.08 2.87 -19.15
N ILE A 365 -2.15 3.48 -18.65
CA ILE A 365 -2.89 2.97 -17.48
C ILE A 365 -3.40 1.56 -17.75
N ASN A 366 -4.01 1.31 -18.91
CA ASN A 366 -4.49 -0.03 -19.29
C ASN A 366 -3.35 -1.05 -19.43
N ALA A 367 -2.22 -0.65 -20.04
CA ALA A 367 -1.05 -1.51 -20.16
C ALA A 367 -0.49 -1.88 -18.78
N LEU A 368 -0.46 -0.94 -17.84
CA LEU A 368 -0.07 -1.20 -16.46
C LEU A 368 -1.08 -2.13 -15.80
N LEU A 369 -2.38 -1.81 -15.73
CA LEU A 369 -3.38 -2.68 -15.06
C LEU A 369 -3.34 -4.14 -15.54
N THR A 370 -3.08 -4.38 -16.82
CA THR A 370 -3.00 -5.72 -17.41
C THR A 370 -1.61 -6.38 -17.32
N ALA A 371 -0.56 -5.63 -16.97
CA ALA A 371 0.78 -6.17 -16.83
C ALA A 371 0.89 -7.15 -15.65
N SER A 372 1.77 -8.14 -15.78
CA SER A 372 2.10 -9.06 -14.68
C SER A 372 3.03 -8.39 -13.65
N LEU A 373 2.81 -8.70 -12.37
CA LEU A 373 3.71 -8.32 -11.27
C LEU A 373 5.06 -9.06 -11.32
N LYS A 374 5.07 -10.27 -11.92
CA LYS A 374 6.31 -10.99 -12.24
C LYS A 374 6.84 -10.51 -13.61
N PRO A 375 8.14 -10.20 -13.75
CA PRO A 375 8.71 -9.81 -15.02
C PRO A 375 8.56 -10.94 -16.02
N LYS A 376 8.22 -10.61 -17.28
CA LYS A 376 8.25 -11.58 -18.37
C LYS A 376 9.70 -12.04 -18.49
N LYS A 377 9.97 -13.35 -18.31
CA LYS A 377 11.28 -13.92 -18.65
C LYS A 377 11.62 -13.46 -20.06
N LYS A 378 12.73 -12.75 -20.26
CA LYS A 378 13.29 -12.60 -21.61
C LYS A 378 13.46 -14.03 -22.12
N LYS A 379 12.74 -14.40 -23.18
CA LYS A 379 13.13 -15.57 -23.97
C LYS A 379 14.55 -15.25 -24.38
N ASN A 380 15.53 -15.98 -23.84
CA ASN A 380 16.86 -15.97 -24.42
C ASN A 380 16.66 -16.44 -25.86
N GLY A 381 16.63 -15.48 -26.79
CA GLY A 381 16.82 -15.77 -28.19
C GLY A 381 18.19 -16.42 -28.25
N GLY A 382 18.23 -17.70 -28.62
CA GLY A 382 19.47 -18.38 -28.89
C GLY A 382 20.20 -17.55 -29.94
N GLU A 383 21.33 -16.97 -29.56
CA GLU A 383 22.35 -16.57 -30.50
C GLU A 383 22.76 -17.84 -31.25
N LYS A 384 22.26 -17.96 -32.48
CA LYS A 384 22.95 -18.75 -33.49
C LYS A 384 24.32 -18.07 -33.67
N LYS A 385 25.35 -18.70 -33.11
CA LYS A 385 26.74 -18.51 -33.53
C LYS A 385 26.79 -18.64 -35.05
N ALA A 386 27.03 -17.53 -35.73
CA ALA A 386 27.65 -17.56 -37.05
C ALA A 386 29.14 -17.38 -36.81
N ASP A 387 29.89 -18.44 -37.11
CA ASP A 387 31.33 -18.37 -37.31
C ASP A 387 31.62 -17.33 -38.40
N ASP A 388 32.51 -16.38 -38.13
CA ASP A 388 33.46 -15.99 -39.17
C ASP A 388 34.80 -15.59 -38.58
N LYS A 389 35.85 -16.15 -39.17
CA LYS A 389 37.26 -15.93 -38.84
C LYS A 389 37.85 -15.02 -39.92
N SER A 390 38.84 -14.22 -39.50
CA SER A 390 39.80 -13.45 -40.30
C SER A 390 39.29 -12.08 -40.80
N ALA A 391 40.04 -10.97 -40.81
CA ALA A 391 41.45 -10.72 -40.55
C ALA A 391 41.69 -9.24 -40.14
N ILE A 392 42.91 -8.99 -39.66
CA ILE A 392 43.51 -7.76 -39.13
C ILE A 392 43.81 -6.72 -40.23
N SER A 393 43.59 -5.41 -39.97
CA SER A 393 44.61 -4.32 -39.98
C SER A 393 44.05 -2.89 -40.15
N ASN A 394 44.37 -2.05 -39.16
CA ASN A 394 44.87 -0.66 -39.15
C ASN A 394 44.33 0.47 -40.07
N GLU A 395 43.88 1.54 -39.39
CA GLU A 395 44.29 2.97 -39.48
C GLU A 395 44.58 3.60 -40.86
N GLU A 396 43.82 4.64 -41.26
CA GLU A 396 44.14 6.07 -41.03
C GLU A 396 43.24 7.06 -41.84
N ASN A 397 43.10 8.27 -41.26
CA ASN A 397 42.82 9.59 -41.87
C ASN A 397 41.40 10.11 -42.19
N GLU A 398 40.90 10.88 -41.22
CA GLU A 398 40.74 12.36 -41.24
C GLU A 398 39.91 13.11 -42.32
N THR A 399 38.82 13.71 -41.80
CA THR A 399 38.40 15.14 -41.91
C THR A 399 37.84 15.71 -43.25
N LYS A 400 36.54 16.08 -43.26
CA LYS A 400 36.04 17.49 -43.25
C LYS A 400 34.53 17.63 -43.59
N ILE A 401 33.85 18.29 -42.65
CA ILE A 401 32.69 19.20 -42.71
C ILE A 401 32.45 19.87 -44.09
N ASN A 402 31.21 19.89 -44.65
CA ASN A 402 30.26 21.03 -44.57
C ASN A 402 28.99 20.95 -45.48
N THR A 403 27.85 21.34 -44.89
CA THR A 403 26.70 22.13 -45.41
C THR A 403 25.73 21.67 -46.52
N ASN A 404 24.47 21.58 -46.10
CA ASN A 404 23.22 22.18 -46.63
C ASN A 404 22.86 22.11 -48.12
N LYS A 405 21.67 21.55 -48.39
CA LYS A 405 20.69 22.11 -49.33
C LYS A 405 19.25 21.81 -48.87
N GLN A 406 18.52 22.87 -48.54
CA GLN A 406 17.05 22.94 -48.61
C GLN A 406 16.62 23.18 -50.06
N LEU A 407 15.45 22.68 -50.46
CA LEU A 407 14.57 23.31 -51.45
C LEU A 407 13.13 22.74 -51.37
N ASN A 408 12.22 23.64 -50.98
CA ASN A 408 10.83 23.87 -51.40
C ASN A 408 9.83 22.74 -51.71
N THR A 409 8.67 22.87 -51.07
CA THR A 409 7.30 22.39 -51.34
C THR A 409 6.62 23.20 -52.46
N PRO A 410 5.30 23.07 -52.77
CA PRO A 410 4.34 21.93 -52.73
C PRO A 410 3.52 21.78 -54.05
N ASN A 411 2.75 20.69 -54.24
CA ASN A 411 1.38 20.81 -54.76
C ASN A 411 0.48 19.58 -54.52
N ALA A 412 -0.82 19.85 -54.43
CA ALA A 412 -1.91 18.94 -54.12
C ALA A 412 -2.42 18.13 -55.34
N GLY A 413 -3.00 16.97 -55.08
CA GLY A 413 -3.78 16.19 -56.04
C GLY A 413 -4.54 15.03 -55.35
N LYS A 414 -5.87 15.07 -55.44
CA LYS A 414 -6.83 14.11 -54.87
C LYS A 414 -6.86 12.78 -55.66
N ASP A 415 -7.15 11.69 -54.95
CA ASP A 415 -8.40 10.89 -55.01
C ASP A 415 -8.22 9.35 -55.12
N LYS A 416 -9.01 8.66 -54.28
CA LYS A 416 -9.56 7.28 -54.37
C LYS A 416 -8.67 6.03 -54.22
N GLY A 417 -8.96 5.26 -53.16
CA GLY A 417 -9.48 3.89 -53.31
C GLY A 417 -8.80 2.78 -52.50
N GLU A 418 -9.64 1.84 -52.02
CA GLU A 418 -9.38 0.50 -51.42
C GLU A 418 -8.88 0.43 -49.96
N LYS A 419 -9.69 -0.06 -48.99
CA LYS A 419 -10.23 -1.42 -48.73
C LYS A 419 -9.18 -2.44 -48.23
N SER A 420 -9.02 -2.52 -46.90
CA SER A 420 -8.75 -3.74 -46.10
C SER A 420 -8.81 -3.32 -44.62
N SER A 421 -9.21 -4.10 -43.61
CA SER A 421 -9.83 -5.41 -43.48
C SER A 421 -10.36 -5.49 -42.03
N ILE A 422 -11.67 -5.67 -41.86
CA ILE A 422 -12.31 -5.95 -40.56
C ILE A 422 -12.37 -7.47 -40.44
N ALA A 423 -11.37 -8.10 -39.82
CA ALA A 423 -11.36 -9.54 -39.60
C ALA A 423 -10.46 -9.97 -38.43
N ASP A 424 -10.51 -9.29 -37.27
CA ASP A 424 -9.70 -9.69 -36.10
C ASP A 424 -10.46 -9.65 -34.75
N HIS A 425 -11.80 -9.63 -34.75
CA HIS A 425 -12.60 -9.52 -33.51
C HIS A 425 -13.48 -10.72 -33.16
N ALA A 426 -13.50 -11.78 -33.97
CA ALA A 426 -14.33 -12.95 -33.72
C ALA A 426 -13.61 -14.08 -32.94
N ASN A 427 -12.29 -14.22 -33.04
CA ASN A 427 -11.58 -15.38 -32.47
C ASN A 427 -11.25 -15.26 -30.97
N ASN A 428 -11.35 -14.06 -30.39
CA ASN A 428 -10.95 -13.85 -28.98
C ASN A 428 -12.08 -14.09 -27.96
N LYS A 429 -13.35 -14.13 -28.41
CA LYS A 429 -14.51 -14.40 -27.54
C LYS A 429 -14.71 -15.90 -27.26
N THR A 430 -14.31 -16.78 -28.17
CA THR A 430 -14.51 -18.23 -28.05
C THR A 430 -13.47 -18.89 -27.15
N ALA A 431 -12.23 -18.38 -27.15
CA ALA A 431 -11.16 -18.87 -26.27
C ALA A 431 -11.38 -18.48 -24.79
N LYS A 432 -11.98 -17.30 -24.53
CA LYS A 432 -12.27 -16.83 -23.16
C LYS A 432 -13.36 -17.66 -22.48
N LYS A 433 -14.42 -18.05 -23.21
CA LYS A 433 -15.49 -18.92 -22.66
C LYS A 433 -15.04 -20.35 -22.35
N LYS A 434 -14.05 -20.89 -23.09
CA LYS A 434 -13.55 -22.25 -22.83
C LYS A 434 -12.74 -22.31 -21.52
N ASN A 435 -11.91 -21.30 -21.26
CA ASN A 435 -11.09 -21.19 -20.03
C ASN A 435 -11.93 -20.97 -18.76
N GLU A 436 -13.08 -20.31 -18.85
CA GLU A 436 -13.97 -20.12 -17.69
C GLU A 436 -14.70 -21.41 -17.29
N ASN A 437 -15.02 -22.28 -18.25
CA ASN A 437 -15.67 -23.55 -17.95
C ASN A 437 -14.70 -24.55 -17.30
N GLU A 438 -13.44 -24.63 -17.74
CA GLU A 438 -12.43 -25.50 -17.10
C GLU A 438 -12.17 -25.08 -15.64
N LYS A 439 -12.07 -23.78 -15.36
CA LYS A 439 -11.90 -23.29 -13.98
C LYS A 439 -13.08 -23.59 -13.06
N LYS A 440 -14.30 -23.64 -13.61
CA LYS A 440 -15.51 -24.00 -12.84
C LYS A 440 -15.57 -25.48 -12.50
N GLU A 441 -15.01 -26.36 -13.34
CA GLU A 441 -14.92 -27.79 -13.02
C GLU A 441 -13.86 -28.07 -11.96
N ASP A 442 -12.66 -27.48 -12.08
CA ASP A 442 -11.59 -27.64 -11.09
C ASP A 442 -12.06 -27.23 -9.68
N MET A 443 -12.81 -26.13 -9.57
CA MET A 443 -13.30 -25.64 -8.28
C MET A 443 -14.37 -26.56 -7.68
N LYS A 444 -15.20 -27.21 -8.50
CA LYS A 444 -16.16 -28.23 -8.03
C LYS A 444 -15.45 -29.50 -7.55
N GLU A 445 -14.32 -29.86 -8.16
CA GLU A 445 -13.57 -31.03 -7.72
C GLU A 445 -12.82 -30.78 -6.40
N VAL A 446 -12.30 -29.58 -6.18
CA VAL A 446 -11.68 -29.19 -4.89
C VAL A 446 -12.70 -29.24 -3.76
N VAL A 447 -13.90 -28.69 -3.95
CA VAL A 447 -14.98 -28.73 -2.95
C VAL A 447 -15.38 -30.17 -2.62
N ARG A 448 -15.50 -31.05 -3.62
CA ARG A 448 -15.78 -32.47 -3.40
C ARG A 448 -14.68 -33.21 -2.64
N ARG A 449 -13.41 -32.79 -2.77
CA ARG A 449 -12.30 -33.37 -2.00
C ARG A 449 -12.32 -32.90 -0.56
N GLU A 450 -12.65 -31.64 -0.30
CA GLU A 450 -12.78 -31.12 1.07
C GLU A 450 -13.98 -31.71 1.82
N GLU A 451 -15.10 -31.95 1.13
CA GLU A 451 -16.27 -32.61 1.72
C GLU A 451 -16.02 -34.10 2.02
N ARG A 452 -15.10 -34.76 1.32
CA ARG A 452 -14.69 -36.15 1.63
C ARG A 452 -13.63 -36.23 2.73
N ALA A 453 -13.00 -35.11 3.08
CA ALA A 453 -11.97 -35.04 4.12
C ALA A 453 -12.51 -34.60 5.48
N LYS A 454 -13.76 -34.13 5.55
CA LYS A 454 -14.55 -33.93 6.77
C LYS A 454 -15.41 -35.16 7.03
#